data_AF-A0A7S1E219-F1
#
_entry.id   AF-A0A7S1E219-F1
#
_cell.length_a   1.000
_cell.length_b   1.000
_cell.length_c   1.000
_cell.angle_alpha   90.00
_cell.angle_beta   90.00
_cell.angle_gamma   90.00
#
_symmetry.space_group_name_H-M   'P 1'
#
loop_
_entity.id
_entity.type
_entity.pdbx_description
1 polymer ?
#
loop_
_entity_poly.entity_id
_entity_poly.type
_entity_poly.pdbx_seq_one_letter_code
_entity_poly.pdbx_strand_id
1 'polypeptide(L)'
;VDRTPVWMMRQAGRHIKEYRDLCKKYPTFRQRSEIPEVAVEVSLQPWRNYQTDGCILFSDILTPLPGVGLEFTIDEKVGPVMEPIRSYDDLKKMHKIDPSSAAPFVAETLKILREEVGPETAVLGFVGCPYTLATYIVEGKTSKEYLEIKKMAFNEPDLLHSILKNLAESISDYALYQIENGAQLIQIFDSWAGHLSPRDYDEFAAPYQKNDLE
;
A
#
# COMPACT_ATOMS: atom_id res chain seq x y z
N VAL A 1 -13.42 -16.15 -20.79
CA VAL A 1 -12.80 -17.18 -19.90
C VAL A 1 -13.76 -18.35 -19.77
N ASP A 2 -13.22 -19.54 -19.54
CA ASP A 2 -13.91 -20.84 -19.40
C ASP A 2 -14.50 -21.06 -17.99
N ARG A 3 -13.89 -20.43 -16.97
CA ARG A 3 -14.41 -20.31 -15.60
C ARG A 3 -14.17 -18.92 -15.02
N THR A 4 -14.84 -18.59 -13.93
CA THR A 4 -14.58 -17.37 -13.16
C THR A 4 -13.19 -17.46 -12.50
N PRO A 5 -12.31 -16.45 -12.66
CA PRO A 5 -11.02 -16.41 -11.97
C PRO A 5 -11.20 -16.13 -10.48
N VAL A 6 -10.32 -16.68 -9.65
CA VAL A 6 -10.38 -16.58 -8.19
C VAL A 6 -9.00 -16.35 -7.57
N TRP A 7 -8.97 -15.44 -6.61
CA TRP A 7 -7.87 -15.22 -5.67
C TRP A 7 -8.48 -14.66 -4.37
N MET A 8 -7.71 -14.62 -3.28
CA MET A 8 -8.22 -14.18 -1.98
C MET A 8 -7.39 -13.04 -1.39
N MET A 9 -8.04 -11.98 -0.93
CA MET A 9 -7.36 -10.95 -0.13
C MET A 9 -6.80 -11.56 1.15
N ARG A 10 -5.60 -11.12 1.54
CA ARG A 10 -4.83 -11.69 2.67
C ARG A 10 -4.54 -13.19 2.54
N GLN A 11 -4.42 -13.70 1.30
CA GLN A 11 -4.03 -15.09 1.03
C GLN A 11 -2.68 -15.48 1.63
N ALA A 12 -1.72 -14.56 1.66
CA ALA A 12 -0.47 -14.76 2.38
C ALA A 12 -0.65 -14.27 3.83
N GLY A 13 -0.68 -15.20 4.80
CA GLY A 13 -0.88 -14.79 6.18
C GLY A 13 -0.90 -15.91 7.20
N ARG A 14 -1.21 -15.53 8.45
CA ARG A 14 -1.08 -16.37 9.65
C ARG A 14 -1.89 -17.66 9.66
N HIS A 15 -2.81 -17.86 8.71
CA HIS A 15 -3.54 -19.13 8.57
C HIS A 15 -2.64 -20.24 7.99
N ILE A 16 -1.61 -19.88 7.20
CA ILE A 16 -0.63 -20.79 6.60
C ILE A 16 0.48 -21.11 7.62
N LYS A 17 0.89 -22.39 7.74
CA LYS A 17 1.90 -22.81 8.72
C LYS A 17 3.29 -22.30 8.34
N GLU A 18 3.63 -22.40 7.06
CA GLU A 18 4.86 -21.97 6.44
C GLU A 18 5.09 -20.47 6.69
N TYR A 19 4.04 -19.65 6.54
CA TYR A 19 4.06 -18.24 6.89
C TYR A 19 4.39 -18.01 8.37
N ARG A 20 3.76 -18.75 9.29
CA ARG A 20 4.03 -18.63 10.73
C ARG A 20 5.47 -19.02 11.08
N ASP A 21 6.03 -20.00 10.41
CA ASP A 21 7.42 -20.42 10.62
C ASP A 21 8.41 -19.40 10.03
N LEU A 22 8.09 -18.81 8.88
CA LEU A 22 8.84 -17.71 8.28
C LEU A 22 8.84 -16.47 9.19
N CYS A 23 7.71 -16.15 9.84
CA CYS A 23 7.64 -15.07 10.83
C CYS A 23 8.59 -15.25 12.02
N LYS A 24 9.00 -16.48 12.37
CA LYS A 24 9.99 -16.71 13.44
C LYS A 24 11.41 -16.36 12.99
N LYS A 25 11.70 -16.51 11.68
CA LYS A 25 13.01 -16.19 11.08
C LYS A 25 13.13 -14.71 10.74
N TYR A 26 12.04 -14.12 10.27
CA TYR A 26 11.90 -12.71 9.90
C TYR A 26 10.80 -12.08 10.77
N PRO A 27 11.13 -11.67 12.01
CA PRO A 27 10.14 -11.21 12.98
C PRO A 27 9.39 -9.95 12.53
N THR A 28 10.09 -8.99 11.93
CA THR A 28 9.46 -7.72 11.55
C THR A 28 8.69 -7.85 10.24
N PHE A 29 7.62 -7.07 10.09
CA PHE A 29 6.87 -7.03 8.84
C PHE A 29 7.75 -6.51 7.68
N ARG A 30 8.51 -5.44 7.92
CA ARG A 30 9.41 -4.85 6.92
C ARG A 30 10.44 -5.84 6.40
N GLN A 31 11.02 -6.70 7.25
CA GLN A 31 11.89 -7.79 6.77
C GLN A 31 11.18 -8.74 5.81
N ARG A 32 9.89 -8.98 5.99
CA ARG A 32 9.12 -9.89 5.12
C ARG A 32 8.64 -9.23 3.84
N SER A 33 8.45 -7.91 3.83
CA SER A 33 7.96 -7.16 2.67
C SER A 33 9.05 -6.44 1.87
N GLU A 34 10.21 -6.18 2.47
CA GLU A 34 11.28 -5.38 1.86
C GLU A 34 12.54 -6.18 1.50
N ILE A 35 12.61 -7.45 1.94
CA ILE A 35 13.63 -8.40 1.47
C ILE A 35 13.03 -9.21 0.32
N PRO A 36 13.50 -9.04 -0.94
CA PRO A 36 12.86 -9.62 -2.11
C PRO A 36 12.63 -11.12 -2.02
N GLU A 37 13.65 -11.90 -1.65
CA GLU A 37 13.54 -13.35 -1.56
C GLU A 37 12.51 -13.82 -0.52
N VAL A 38 12.31 -13.02 0.54
CA VAL A 38 11.33 -13.31 1.59
C VAL A 38 9.92 -12.92 1.12
N ALA A 39 9.78 -11.77 0.48
CA ALA A 39 8.50 -11.30 -0.06
C ALA A 39 7.99 -12.23 -1.18
N VAL A 40 8.89 -12.70 -2.05
CA VAL A 40 8.59 -13.73 -3.07
C VAL A 40 8.08 -15.00 -2.40
N GLU A 41 8.82 -15.55 -1.44
CA GLU A 41 8.43 -16.79 -0.75
C GLU A 41 7.05 -16.66 -0.10
N VAL A 42 6.79 -15.55 0.60
CA VAL A 42 5.50 -15.29 1.24
C VAL A 42 4.37 -15.18 0.21
N SER A 43 4.61 -14.51 -0.92
CA SER A 43 3.61 -14.33 -1.98
C SER A 43 3.26 -15.64 -2.69
N LEU A 44 4.26 -16.52 -2.88
CA LEU A 44 4.09 -17.80 -3.57
C LEU A 44 3.46 -18.90 -2.70
N GLN A 45 3.54 -18.83 -1.37
CA GLN A 45 2.93 -19.82 -0.47
C GLN A 45 1.44 -20.14 -0.78
N PRO A 46 0.53 -19.15 -0.81
CA PRO A 46 -0.87 -19.43 -1.15
C PRO A 46 -1.05 -19.91 -2.59
N TRP A 47 -0.27 -19.37 -3.54
CA TRP A 47 -0.33 -19.79 -4.93
C TRP A 47 0.09 -21.26 -5.08
N ARG A 48 1.16 -21.71 -4.43
CA ARG A 48 1.59 -23.12 -4.41
C ARG A 48 0.52 -24.02 -3.79
N ASN A 49 -0.10 -23.59 -2.69
CA ASN A 49 -1.09 -24.38 -1.96
C ASN A 49 -2.44 -24.52 -2.68
N TYR A 50 -2.87 -23.49 -3.41
CA TYR A 50 -4.24 -23.37 -3.91
C TYR A 50 -4.36 -23.14 -5.41
N GLN A 51 -3.26 -22.85 -6.11
CA GLN A 51 -3.20 -22.58 -7.55
C GLN A 51 -4.20 -21.48 -7.96
N THR A 52 -4.17 -20.35 -7.26
CA THR A 52 -5.05 -19.20 -7.53
C THR A 52 -4.72 -18.54 -8.87
N ASP A 53 -5.72 -17.91 -9.50
CA ASP A 53 -5.54 -17.19 -10.78
C ASP A 53 -4.78 -15.87 -10.62
N GLY A 54 -4.65 -15.39 -9.38
CA GLY A 54 -3.88 -14.21 -9.02
C GLY A 54 -2.85 -14.52 -7.94
N CYS A 55 -1.63 -14.04 -8.13
CA CYS A 55 -0.58 -13.98 -7.12
C CYS A 55 -0.30 -12.51 -6.79
N ILE A 56 -0.71 -12.08 -5.61
CA ILE A 56 -0.50 -10.70 -5.15
C ILE A 56 0.84 -10.56 -4.43
N LEU A 57 1.56 -9.48 -4.76
CA LEU A 57 2.76 -9.04 -4.06
C LEU A 57 2.51 -8.97 -2.54
N PHE A 58 3.42 -9.52 -1.74
CA PHE A 58 3.43 -9.29 -0.30
C PHE A 58 4.17 -7.99 0.03
N SER A 59 3.41 -6.92 0.29
CA SER A 59 3.91 -5.60 0.68
C SER A 59 2.97 -4.94 1.71
N ASP A 60 3.18 -3.66 2.02
CA ASP A 60 2.23 -2.81 2.77
C ASP A 60 1.82 -1.58 1.94
N ILE A 61 0.63 -1.04 2.17
CA ILE A 61 0.20 0.21 1.50
C ILE A 61 1.05 1.42 1.90
N LEU A 62 1.72 1.37 3.05
CA LEU A 62 2.58 2.43 3.58
C LEU A 62 4.02 2.35 3.07
N THR A 63 4.39 1.30 2.33
CA THR A 63 5.72 1.13 1.73
C THR A 63 6.25 2.37 0.97
N PRO A 64 5.46 3.15 0.22
CA PRO A 64 5.97 4.35 -0.45
C PRO A 64 6.25 5.54 0.49
N LEU A 65 5.81 5.52 1.76
CA LEU A 65 5.88 6.69 2.64
C LEU A 65 7.32 7.19 2.92
N PRO A 66 8.31 6.34 3.19
CA PRO A 66 9.70 6.77 3.31
C PRO A 66 10.21 7.48 2.05
N GLY A 67 9.77 7.00 0.87
CA GLY A 67 10.09 7.60 -0.43
C GLY A 67 9.47 8.97 -0.69
N VAL A 68 8.44 9.36 0.06
CA VAL A 68 7.89 10.73 0.06
C VAL A 68 8.40 11.55 1.26
N GLY A 69 9.37 11.04 2.03
CA GLY A 69 9.99 11.75 3.16
C GLY A 69 9.34 11.50 4.52
N LEU A 70 8.46 10.49 4.64
CA LEU A 70 7.73 10.17 5.86
C LEU A 70 8.10 8.78 6.39
N GLU A 71 8.93 8.74 7.42
CA GLU A 71 9.31 7.50 8.08
C GLU A 71 8.20 6.93 8.96
N PHE A 72 8.10 5.60 8.98
CA PHE A 72 7.16 4.89 9.84
C PHE A 72 7.74 3.57 10.37
N THR A 73 7.19 3.13 11.49
CA THR A 73 7.49 1.83 12.09
C THR A 73 6.21 1.02 12.23
N ILE A 74 6.32 -0.31 12.28
CA ILE A 74 5.17 -1.20 12.52
C ILE A 74 5.35 -1.81 13.90
N ASP A 75 4.55 -1.36 14.85
CA ASP A 75 4.44 -1.96 16.18
C ASP A 75 3.51 -3.19 16.12
N GLU A 76 3.87 -4.28 16.81
CA GLU A 76 3.11 -5.54 16.74
C GLU A 76 1.69 -5.45 17.31
N LYS A 77 1.44 -4.51 18.24
CA LYS A 77 0.16 -4.36 18.94
C LYS A 77 -0.65 -3.19 18.38
N VAL A 78 0.02 -2.10 18.03
CA VAL A 78 -0.63 -0.84 17.61
C VAL A 78 -0.73 -0.75 16.08
N GLY A 79 0.13 -1.47 15.34
CA GLY A 79 0.25 -1.36 13.89
C GLY A 79 1.19 -0.23 13.49
N PRO A 80 0.97 0.41 12.33
CA PRO A 80 1.85 1.47 11.85
C PRO A 80 1.82 2.69 12.78
N VAL A 81 3.00 3.25 13.04
CA VAL A 81 3.22 4.45 13.86
C VAL A 81 4.24 5.36 13.15
N MET A 82 3.92 6.65 13.06
CA MET A 82 4.75 7.69 12.43
C MET A 82 4.57 9.06 13.10
N GLU A 83 5.47 9.99 12.82
CA GLU A 83 5.26 11.39 13.18
C GLU A 83 4.11 12.00 12.35
N PRO A 84 3.04 12.53 12.97
CA PRO A 84 1.90 13.02 12.22
C PRO A 84 2.17 14.38 11.58
N ILE A 85 1.59 14.61 10.41
CA ILE A 85 1.54 15.95 9.81
C ILE A 85 0.39 16.75 10.42
N ARG A 86 0.70 17.93 10.97
CA ARG A 86 -0.26 18.84 11.61
C ARG A 86 -0.26 20.25 11.03
N SER A 87 0.72 20.57 10.19
CA SER A 87 0.94 21.93 9.73
C SER A 87 1.61 21.96 8.35
N TYR A 88 1.63 23.14 7.73
CA TYR A 88 2.42 23.37 6.52
C TYR A 88 3.93 23.22 6.72
N ASP A 89 4.44 23.41 7.94
CA ASP A 89 5.86 23.17 8.22
C ASP A 89 6.18 21.67 8.22
N ASP A 90 5.28 20.83 8.72
CA ASP A 90 5.40 19.38 8.62
C ASP A 90 5.29 18.92 7.16
N LEU A 91 4.39 19.54 6.37
CA LEU A 91 4.20 19.23 4.95
C LEU A 91 5.50 19.43 4.14
N LYS A 92 6.39 20.34 4.54
CA LYS A 92 7.68 20.56 3.85
C LYS A 92 8.59 19.33 3.86
N LYS A 93 8.34 18.36 4.74
CA LYS A 93 9.04 17.07 4.74
C LYS A 93 8.63 16.22 3.52
N MET A 94 7.43 16.44 2.99
CA MET A 94 6.90 15.67 1.86
C MET A 94 7.50 16.13 0.53
N HIS A 95 7.88 15.16 -0.29
CA HIS A 95 8.30 15.38 -1.66
C HIS A 95 7.74 14.30 -2.57
N LYS A 96 7.81 14.53 -3.89
CA LYS A 96 7.41 13.51 -4.86
C LYS A 96 8.33 12.29 -4.72
N ILE A 97 7.76 11.09 -4.83
CA ILE A 97 8.53 9.85 -4.80
C ILE A 97 9.35 9.65 -6.08
N ASP A 98 10.54 9.07 -5.95
CA ASP A 98 11.20 8.30 -7.01
C ASP A 98 11.10 6.81 -6.65
N PRO A 99 10.19 6.04 -7.26
CA PRO A 99 9.95 4.65 -6.91
C PRO A 99 11.20 3.76 -7.04
N SER A 100 12.09 4.09 -7.99
CA SER A 100 13.25 3.28 -8.30
C SER A 100 14.30 3.29 -7.18
N SER A 101 14.42 4.42 -6.48
CA SER A 101 15.29 4.57 -5.30
C SER A 101 14.55 4.23 -4.01
N ALA A 102 13.26 4.56 -3.90
CA ALA A 102 12.47 4.33 -2.69
C ALA A 102 12.11 2.85 -2.45
N ALA A 103 11.85 2.09 -3.52
CA ALA A 103 11.33 0.74 -3.43
C ALA A 103 11.93 -0.24 -4.48
N PRO A 104 13.26 -0.31 -4.66
CA PRO A 104 13.88 -1.21 -5.63
C PRO A 104 13.55 -2.68 -5.37
N PHE A 105 13.36 -3.05 -4.10
CA PHE A 105 12.96 -4.40 -3.68
C PHE A 105 11.58 -4.81 -4.21
N VAL A 106 10.67 -3.86 -4.47
CA VAL A 106 9.36 -4.17 -5.05
C VAL A 106 9.49 -4.56 -6.52
N ALA A 107 10.33 -3.86 -7.28
CA ALA A 107 10.61 -4.25 -8.66
C ALA A 107 11.27 -5.63 -8.75
N GLU A 108 12.24 -5.90 -7.90
CA GLU A 108 12.89 -7.22 -7.85
C GLU A 108 11.89 -8.33 -7.52
N THR A 109 11.05 -8.11 -6.50
CA THR A 109 10.01 -9.07 -6.10
C THR A 109 9.03 -9.35 -7.23
N LEU A 110 8.51 -8.30 -7.89
CA LEU A 110 7.54 -8.45 -8.98
C LEU A 110 8.12 -9.20 -10.19
N LYS A 111 9.39 -8.94 -10.55
CA LYS A 111 10.07 -9.67 -11.63
C LYS A 111 10.17 -11.16 -11.32
N ILE A 112 10.63 -11.51 -10.13
CA ILE A 112 10.75 -12.91 -9.71
C ILE A 112 9.37 -13.57 -9.68
N LEU A 113 8.35 -12.91 -9.13
CA LEU A 113 6.99 -13.46 -9.13
C LEU A 113 6.47 -13.71 -10.55
N ARG A 114 6.75 -12.80 -11.48
CA ARG A 114 6.32 -12.93 -12.87
C ARG A 114 6.95 -14.14 -13.56
N GLU A 115 8.20 -14.43 -13.26
CA GLU A 115 8.91 -15.63 -13.75
C GLU A 115 8.36 -16.91 -13.11
N GLU A 116 8.13 -16.90 -11.80
CA GLU A 116 7.74 -18.09 -11.02
C GLU A 116 6.31 -18.57 -11.31
N VAL A 117 5.33 -17.66 -11.43
CA VAL A 117 3.91 -18.05 -11.56
C VAL A 117 3.50 -18.41 -13.00
N GLY A 118 4.36 -18.09 -13.97
CA GLY A 118 4.12 -18.37 -15.38
C GLY A 118 3.00 -17.53 -16.02
N PRO A 119 2.62 -17.84 -17.27
CA PRO A 119 1.71 -17.02 -18.06
C PRO A 119 0.23 -17.12 -17.64
N GLU A 120 -0.15 -18.23 -17.00
CA GLU A 120 -1.56 -18.55 -16.67
C GLU A 120 -2.04 -17.86 -15.38
N THR A 121 -1.12 -17.35 -14.56
CA THR A 121 -1.44 -16.63 -13.31
C THR A 121 -1.12 -15.15 -13.47
N ALA A 122 -2.04 -14.27 -13.07
CA ALA A 122 -1.79 -12.84 -13.03
C ALA A 122 -0.94 -12.48 -11.81
N VAL A 123 0.11 -11.67 -11.98
CA VAL A 123 0.80 -11.01 -10.86
C VAL A 123 0.09 -9.70 -10.54
N LEU A 124 -0.36 -9.57 -9.29
CA LEU A 124 -1.08 -8.38 -8.81
C LEU A 124 -0.12 -7.53 -7.97
N GLY A 125 0.07 -6.29 -8.41
CA GLY A 125 0.57 -5.21 -7.57
C GLY A 125 -0.57 -4.54 -6.83
N PHE A 126 -0.23 -3.64 -5.90
CA PHE A 126 -1.24 -2.84 -5.23
C PHE A 126 -0.67 -1.56 -4.63
N VAL A 127 -1.56 -0.61 -4.37
CA VAL A 127 -1.26 0.67 -3.72
C VAL A 127 -2.40 1.10 -2.78
N GLY A 128 -2.11 1.99 -1.84
CA GLY A 128 -3.13 2.64 -1.01
C GLY A 128 -3.63 3.93 -1.67
N CYS A 129 -4.94 4.19 -1.58
CA CYS A 129 -5.50 5.47 -2.05
C CYS A 129 -4.97 6.67 -1.25
N PRO A 130 -4.86 7.85 -1.88
CA PRO A 130 -4.40 9.07 -1.24
C PRO A 130 -5.12 9.39 0.08
N TYR A 131 -6.45 9.27 0.15
CA TYR A 131 -7.20 9.53 1.38
C TYR A 131 -6.87 8.53 2.51
N THR A 132 -6.76 7.25 2.17
CA THR A 132 -6.37 6.21 3.13
C THR A 132 -4.95 6.44 3.66
N LEU A 133 -4.00 6.82 2.81
CA LEU A 133 -2.63 7.13 3.21
C LEU A 133 -2.55 8.41 4.04
N ALA A 134 -3.24 9.47 3.61
CA ALA A 134 -3.37 10.72 4.37
C ALA A 134 -3.96 10.47 5.76
N THR A 135 -4.89 9.52 5.89
CA THR A 135 -5.43 9.14 7.21
C THR A 135 -4.32 8.64 8.14
N TYR A 136 -3.43 7.78 7.68
CA TYR A 136 -2.30 7.34 8.51
C TYR A 136 -1.32 8.48 8.81
N ILE A 137 -1.02 9.31 7.82
CA ILE A 137 -0.08 10.44 7.94
C ILE A 137 -0.60 11.49 8.94
N VAL A 138 -1.88 11.81 8.89
CA VAL A 138 -2.48 12.79 9.80
C VAL A 138 -2.72 12.17 11.16
N GLU A 139 -3.14 10.91 11.28
CA GLU A 139 -3.40 10.32 12.59
C GLU A 139 -2.12 9.93 13.33
N GLY A 140 -1.06 9.60 12.59
CA GLY A 140 0.22 9.10 13.10
C GLY A 140 0.15 7.64 13.58
N LYS A 141 -1.05 7.04 13.63
CA LYS A 141 -1.30 5.64 14.00
C LYS A 141 -2.71 5.22 13.62
N THR A 142 -2.99 3.91 13.69
CA THR A 142 -4.36 3.40 13.55
C THR A 142 -5.27 3.95 14.65
N SER A 143 -6.45 4.44 14.26
CA SER A 143 -7.51 4.95 15.13
C SER A 143 -8.83 4.31 14.73
N LYS A 144 -9.84 4.34 15.61
CA LYS A 144 -11.19 3.85 15.27
C LYS A 144 -12.04 4.93 14.60
N GLU A 145 -11.85 6.17 15.03
CA GLU A 145 -12.74 7.28 14.71
C GLU A 145 -12.14 8.22 13.67
N TYR A 146 -10.82 8.17 13.51
CA TYR A 146 -10.03 9.01 12.59
C TYR A 146 -10.40 10.49 12.73
N LEU A 147 -10.42 10.99 13.97
CA LEU A 147 -10.90 12.33 14.30
C LEU A 147 -9.95 13.42 13.83
N GLU A 148 -8.64 13.15 13.76
CA GLU A 148 -7.67 14.18 13.44
C GLU A 148 -7.67 14.52 11.95
N ILE A 149 -7.82 13.52 11.07
CA ILE A 149 -8.01 13.81 9.63
C ILE A 149 -9.33 14.54 9.39
N LYS A 150 -10.41 14.18 10.11
CA LYS A 150 -11.69 14.90 10.02
C LYS A 150 -11.57 16.33 10.52
N LYS A 151 -10.87 16.57 11.62
CA LYS A 151 -10.57 17.94 12.11
C LYS A 151 -9.80 18.74 11.08
N MET A 152 -8.80 18.15 10.43
CA MET A 152 -8.05 18.82 9.37
C MET A 152 -8.95 19.11 8.16
N ALA A 153 -9.77 18.16 7.73
CA ALA A 153 -10.71 18.35 6.62
C ALA A 153 -11.65 19.55 6.85
N PHE A 154 -12.14 19.75 8.08
CA PHE A 154 -13.10 20.82 8.37
C PHE A 154 -12.47 22.16 8.79
N ASN A 155 -11.27 22.14 9.37
CA ASN A 155 -10.63 23.38 9.87
C ASN A 155 -9.50 23.88 8.96
N GLU A 156 -8.84 22.97 8.23
CA GLU A 156 -7.66 23.23 7.40
C GLU A 156 -7.71 22.43 6.07
N PRO A 157 -8.80 22.56 5.26
CA PRO A 157 -8.99 21.75 4.06
C PRO A 157 -7.86 21.92 3.04
N ASP A 158 -7.30 23.12 2.89
CA ASP A 158 -6.20 23.39 1.97
C ASP A 158 -4.92 22.61 2.32
N LEU A 159 -4.66 22.38 3.61
CA LEU A 159 -3.55 21.55 4.06
C LEU A 159 -3.80 20.09 3.69
N LEU A 160 -5.01 19.58 3.93
CA LEU A 160 -5.37 18.21 3.57
C LEU A 160 -5.30 18.00 2.05
N HIS A 161 -5.82 18.93 1.25
CA HIS A 161 -5.72 18.87 -0.21
C HIS A 161 -4.28 18.88 -0.71
N SER A 162 -3.38 19.59 -0.01
CA SER A 162 -1.95 19.60 -0.36
C SER A 162 -1.29 18.24 -0.10
N ILE A 163 -1.63 17.57 1.01
CA ILE A 163 -1.19 16.21 1.32
C ILE A 163 -1.73 15.23 0.26
N LEU A 164 -3.05 15.27 0.00
CA LEU A 164 -3.73 14.39 -0.95
C LEU A 164 -3.17 14.52 -2.36
N LYS A 165 -2.86 15.74 -2.81
CA LYS A 165 -2.28 15.98 -4.13
C LYS A 165 -0.89 15.36 -4.26
N ASN A 166 -0.02 15.56 -3.27
CA ASN A 166 1.33 14.96 -3.29
C ASN A 166 1.25 13.42 -3.31
N LEU A 167 0.33 12.85 -2.53
CA LEU A 167 0.10 11.41 -2.50
C LEU A 167 -0.42 10.88 -3.83
N ALA A 168 -1.41 11.53 -4.46
CA ALA A 168 -1.91 11.09 -5.76
C ALA A 168 -0.80 11.05 -6.82
N GLU A 169 0.00 12.11 -6.94
CA GLU A 169 1.13 12.15 -7.87
C GLU A 169 2.17 11.05 -7.56
N SER A 170 2.44 10.80 -6.27
CA SER A 170 3.45 9.81 -5.87
C SER A 170 2.96 8.37 -6.03
N ILE A 171 1.70 8.11 -5.70
CA ILE A 171 1.11 6.78 -5.80
C ILE A 171 0.88 6.39 -7.26
N SER A 172 0.55 7.33 -8.13
CA SER A 172 0.50 7.13 -9.59
C SER A 172 1.86 6.64 -10.12
N ASP A 173 2.95 7.37 -9.82
CA ASP A 173 4.30 6.97 -10.22
C ASP A 173 4.68 5.59 -9.65
N TYR A 174 4.31 5.30 -8.40
CA TYR A 174 4.59 4.02 -7.76
C TYR A 174 3.78 2.86 -8.36
N ALA A 175 2.53 3.09 -8.76
CA ALA A 175 1.70 2.10 -9.45
C ALA A 175 2.25 1.78 -10.84
N LEU A 176 2.64 2.81 -11.60
CA LEU A 176 3.31 2.64 -12.90
C LEU A 176 4.62 1.87 -12.75
N TYR A 177 5.42 2.19 -11.75
CA TYR A 177 6.65 1.46 -11.46
C TYR A 177 6.41 -0.03 -11.20
N GLN A 178 5.34 -0.39 -10.49
CA GLN A 178 4.98 -1.81 -10.31
C GLN A 178 4.61 -2.48 -11.64
N ILE A 179 3.85 -1.78 -12.50
CA ILE A 179 3.45 -2.29 -13.83
C ILE A 179 4.70 -2.54 -14.70
N GLU A 180 5.59 -1.56 -14.76
CA GLU A 180 6.84 -1.64 -15.53
C GLU A 180 7.76 -2.80 -15.08
N ASN A 181 7.60 -3.27 -13.85
CA ASN A 181 8.42 -4.32 -13.26
C ASN A 181 7.68 -5.66 -13.08
N GLY A 182 6.51 -5.84 -13.67
CA GLY A 182 5.88 -7.16 -13.83
C GLY A 182 4.49 -7.31 -13.22
N ALA A 183 3.96 -6.32 -12.51
CA ALA A 183 2.55 -6.34 -12.13
C ALA A 183 1.67 -6.23 -13.39
N GLN A 184 0.70 -7.12 -13.53
CA GLN A 184 -0.26 -7.12 -14.64
C GLN A 184 -1.59 -6.46 -14.26
N LEU A 185 -1.83 -6.30 -12.96
CA LEU A 185 -2.98 -5.62 -12.40
C LEU A 185 -2.53 -4.87 -11.15
N ILE A 186 -3.03 -3.64 -10.98
CA ILE A 186 -2.87 -2.87 -9.76
C ILE A 186 -4.20 -2.81 -9.04
N GLN A 187 -4.24 -3.30 -7.81
CA GLN A 187 -5.37 -3.07 -6.91
C GLN A 187 -5.13 -1.81 -6.10
N ILE A 188 -6.14 -0.92 -6.05
CA ILE A 188 -6.08 0.30 -5.27
C ILE A 188 -6.94 0.13 -4.01
N PHE A 189 -6.37 0.36 -2.83
CA PHE A 189 -7.03 0.18 -1.54
C PHE A 189 -7.44 1.51 -0.91
N ASP A 190 -8.75 1.82 -0.93
CA ASP A 190 -9.32 2.89 -0.09
C ASP A 190 -10.04 2.33 1.13
N SER A 191 -9.28 1.85 2.10
CA SER A 191 -9.85 1.20 3.29
C SER A 191 -10.59 2.18 4.19
N TRP A 192 -10.24 3.47 4.15
CA TRP A 192 -10.76 4.47 5.09
C TRP A 192 -11.79 5.43 4.52
N ALA A 193 -12.00 5.48 3.19
CA ALA A 193 -13.07 6.26 2.56
C ALA A 193 -14.47 5.99 3.15
N GLY A 194 -14.73 4.80 3.70
CA GLY A 194 -15.99 4.48 4.37
C GLY A 194 -16.29 5.31 5.63
N HIS A 195 -15.33 6.10 6.14
CA HIS A 195 -15.53 7.03 7.25
C HIS A 195 -15.98 8.43 6.82
N LEU A 196 -16.05 8.68 5.51
CA LEU A 196 -16.50 9.94 4.92
C LEU A 196 -18.01 9.90 4.66
N SER A 197 -18.66 11.06 4.75
CA SER A 197 -19.98 11.21 4.15
C SER A 197 -19.86 11.19 2.61
N PRO A 198 -20.93 10.95 1.84
CA PRO A 198 -20.85 11.00 0.38
C PRO A 198 -20.28 12.32 -0.15
N ARG A 199 -20.65 13.45 0.47
CA ARG A 199 -20.12 14.76 0.12
C ARG A 199 -18.61 14.86 0.37
N ASP A 200 -18.15 14.43 1.54
CA ASP A 200 -16.74 14.51 1.89
C ASP A 200 -15.90 13.52 1.05
N TYR A 201 -16.48 12.39 0.64
CA TYR A 201 -15.86 11.45 -0.30
C TYR A 201 -15.62 12.10 -1.66
N ASP A 202 -16.62 12.81 -2.19
CA ASP A 202 -16.51 13.54 -3.46
C ASP A 202 -15.48 14.70 -3.41
N GLU A 203 -15.12 15.17 -2.21
CA GLU A 203 -14.16 16.26 -1.99
C GLU A 203 -12.73 15.76 -1.71
N PHE A 204 -12.57 14.78 -0.82
CA PHE A 204 -11.26 14.38 -0.28
C PHE A 204 -10.76 13.01 -0.77
N ALA A 205 -11.60 12.19 -1.40
CA ALA A 205 -11.19 10.86 -1.86
C ALA A 205 -11.35 10.69 -3.38
N ALA A 206 -12.56 10.81 -3.91
CA ALA A 206 -12.87 10.52 -5.31
C ALA A 206 -12.00 11.28 -6.33
N PRO A 207 -11.72 12.60 -6.17
CA PRO A 207 -10.90 13.34 -7.14
C PRO A 207 -9.48 12.80 -7.23
N TYR A 208 -8.92 12.38 -6.09
CA TYR A 208 -7.55 11.90 -6.00
C TYR A 208 -7.42 10.44 -6.47
N GLN A 209 -8.46 9.63 -6.26
CA GLN A 209 -8.54 8.31 -6.88
C GLN A 209 -8.62 8.39 -8.41
N LYS A 210 -9.36 9.38 -8.95
CA LYS A 210 -9.48 9.56 -10.39
C LYS A 210 -8.14 9.97 -11.02
N ASN A 211 -7.38 10.84 -10.34
CA ASN A 211 -6.03 11.19 -10.78
C ASN A 211 -5.10 9.98 -10.84
N ASP A 212 -5.23 9.01 -9.93
CA ASP A 212 -4.43 7.77 -9.96
C ASP A 212 -4.75 6.86 -11.16
N LEU A 213 -5.89 7.08 -11.82
CA LEU A 213 -6.38 6.28 -12.94
C LEU A 213 -6.16 6.95 -14.32
N GLU A 214 -5.79 8.23 -14.35
CA GLU A 214 -5.59 9.03 -15.57
C GLU A 214 -4.10 9.15 -15.93
#